data_AF-A0A9E5FPD8-F1
#
_entry.id   AF-A0A9E5FPD8-F1
#
_cell.length_a   1.000
_cell.length_b   1.000
_cell.length_c   1.000
_cell.angle_alpha   90.00
_cell.angle_beta   90.00
_cell.angle_gamma   90.00
#
_symmetry.space_group_name_H-M   'P 1'
#
loop_
_entity.id
_entity.type
_entity.pdbx_description
1 polymer ?
#
loop_
_entity_poly.entity_id
_entity_poly.type
_entity_poly.pdbx_seq_one_letter_code
_entity_poly.pdbx_strand_id
1 'polypeptide(L)'
;MKRYAHLLFVLGIHLIGYCQGNLQFNQVKIISNIDPPQTVPVGKVWKIESVFANDQDVYPASTSGSNQSFFASCGVPTLWYFYYGRYLAINNIPISFGVHSAGEQLTHLPIWVPAGSTICTCTNSSFCARGYSAIEFNIVP
;
A
#
# COMPACT_ATOMS: atom_id res chain seq x y z
N MET A 1 15.21 -47.86 -20.88
CA MET A 1 13.93 -47.12 -20.87
C MET A 1 13.41 -46.84 -19.45
N LYS A 2 13.29 -47.83 -18.55
CA LYS A 2 12.79 -47.62 -17.16
C LYS A 2 13.58 -46.61 -16.30
N ARG A 3 14.91 -46.51 -16.48
CA ARG A 3 15.77 -45.58 -15.70
C ARG A 3 15.53 -44.10 -16.02
N TYR A 4 15.15 -43.77 -17.25
CA TYR A 4 14.84 -42.39 -17.67
C TYR A 4 13.43 -41.97 -17.26
N ALA A 5 12.51 -42.92 -17.11
CA ALA A 5 11.14 -42.67 -16.66
C ALA A 5 11.09 -42.14 -15.22
N HIS A 6 11.91 -42.68 -14.31
CA HIS A 6 12.01 -42.16 -12.94
C HIS A 6 12.59 -40.74 -12.89
N LEU A 7 13.57 -40.44 -13.76
CA LEU A 7 14.21 -39.13 -13.82
C LEU A 7 13.24 -38.07 -14.37
N LEU A 8 12.45 -38.41 -15.39
CA LEU A 8 11.36 -37.57 -15.90
C LEU A 8 10.23 -37.36 -14.89
N PHE A 9 9.90 -38.39 -14.09
CA PHE A 9 8.87 -38.30 -13.05
C PHE A 9 9.27 -37.35 -11.91
N VAL A 10 10.52 -37.41 -11.45
CA VAL A 10 11.03 -36.51 -10.39
C VAL A 10 11.16 -35.06 -10.89
N LEU A 11 11.55 -34.87 -12.15
CA LEU A 11 11.59 -33.55 -12.79
C LEU A 11 10.20 -32.96 -12.96
N GLY A 12 9.20 -33.78 -13.33
CA GLY A 12 7.80 -33.36 -13.45
C GLY A 12 7.21 -32.86 -12.12
N ILE A 13 7.50 -33.52 -11.00
CA ILE A 13 7.03 -33.10 -9.66
C ILE A 13 7.66 -31.75 -9.25
N HIS A 14 8.94 -31.52 -9.58
CA HIS A 14 9.60 -30.24 -9.31
C HIS A 14 9.04 -29.09 -10.16
N LEU A 15 8.56 -29.37 -11.37
CA LEU A 15 7.98 -28.35 -12.26
C LEU A 15 6.54 -27.96 -11.89
N ILE A 16 5.79 -28.81 -11.17
CA ILE A 16 4.43 -28.50 -10.69
C ILE A 16 4.48 -27.62 -9.42
N GLY A 17 5.58 -27.64 -8.67
CA GLY A 17 5.77 -26.90 -7.41
C GLY A 17 6.09 -25.41 -7.54
N TYR A 18 6.19 -24.87 -8.76
CA TYR A 18 6.41 -23.43 -9.01
C TYR A 18 5.15 -22.72 -9.52
N CYS A 19 3.98 -23.19 -9.09
CA CYS A 19 2.76 -22.41 -9.11
C CYS A 19 3.00 -21.15 -8.28
N GLN A 20 3.09 -19.99 -8.93
CA GLN A 20 2.91 -18.71 -8.25
C GLN A 20 1.52 -18.76 -7.62
N GLY A 21 1.45 -18.78 -6.29
CA GLY A 21 0.20 -19.00 -5.59
C GLY A 21 -0.92 -18.11 -6.14
N ASN A 22 -2.09 -18.70 -6.39
CA ASN A 22 -3.22 -17.98 -6.93
C ASN A 22 -3.77 -16.99 -5.88
N LEU A 23 -4.11 -15.78 -6.35
CA LEU A 23 -4.81 -14.81 -5.51
C LEU A 23 -6.30 -15.14 -5.49
N GLN A 24 -6.80 -15.55 -4.33
CA GLN A 24 -8.23 -15.75 -4.11
C GLN A 24 -8.78 -14.54 -3.36
N PHE A 25 -9.79 -13.87 -3.93
CA PHE A 25 -10.47 -12.76 -3.26
C PHE A 25 -10.86 -13.14 -1.83
N ASN A 26 -10.58 -12.26 -0.87
CA ASN A 26 -11.02 -12.41 0.51
C ASN A 26 -12.14 -11.41 0.83
N GLN A 27 -11.83 -10.12 0.77
CA GLN A 27 -12.76 -9.05 1.14
C GLN A 27 -12.33 -7.71 0.57
N VAL A 28 -13.28 -6.76 0.54
CA VAL A 28 -12.99 -5.34 0.39
C VAL A 28 -12.79 -4.75 1.78
N LYS A 29 -11.80 -3.87 1.93
CA LYS A 29 -11.45 -3.21 3.19
C LYS A 29 -11.31 -1.71 2.98
N ILE A 30 -11.79 -0.96 3.96
CA ILE A 30 -11.49 0.46 4.11
C ILE A 30 -10.41 0.63 5.17
N ILE A 31 -9.39 1.44 4.86
CA ILE A 31 -8.38 1.88 5.82
C ILE A 31 -8.62 3.37 6.05
N SER A 32 -9.15 3.72 7.20
CA SER A 32 -9.49 5.09 7.58
C SER A 32 -8.27 5.84 8.08
N ASN A 33 -8.28 7.17 7.96
CA ASN A 33 -7.23 8.04 8.47
C ASN A 33 -7.23 8.17 10.01
N ILE A 34 -8.24 7.62 10.67
CA ILE A 34 -8.31 7.49 12.14
C ILE A 34 -7.94 6.08 12.62
N ASP A 35 -7.70 5.14 11.70
CA ASP A 35 -7.29 3.79 12.08
C ASP A 35 -5.85 3.82 12.62
N PRO A 36 -5.53 2.98 13.63
CA PRO A 36 -4.14 2.73 13.97
C PRO A 36 -3.42 2.09 12.78
N PRO A 37 -2.08 2.07 12.78
CA PRO A 37 -1.30 1.47 11.70
C PRO A 37 -1.75 0.04 11.43
N GLN A 38 -2.00 -0.28 10.16
CA GLN A 38 -2.55 -1.56 9.75
C GLN A 38 -1.45 -2.42 9.12
N THR A 39 -1.38 -3.71 9.44
CA THR A 39 -0.41 -4.63 8.84
C THR A 39 -1.11 -5.63 7.94
N VAL A 40 -0.58 -5.84 6.73
CA VAL A 40 -1.07 -6.89 5.83
C VAL A 40 -0.78 -8.25 6.47
N PRO A 41 -1.79 -9.08 6.79
CA PRO A 41 -1.55 -10.36 7.47
C PRO A 41 -0.70 -11.33 6.65
N VAL A 42 -0.04 -12.27 7.33
CA VAL A 42 0.67 -13.37 6.67
C VAL A 42 -0.31 -14.18 5.81
N GLY A 43 0.13 -14.57 4.61
CA GLY A 43 -0.72 -15.30 3.65
C GLY A 43 -1.76 -14.42 2.95
N LYS A 44 -1.68 -13.09 3.10
CA LYS A 44 -2.53 -12.13 2.40
C LYS A 44 -1.71 -11.16 1.56
N VAL A 45 -2.38 -10.55 0.59
CA VAL A 45 -1.88 -9.36 -0.12
C VAL A 45 -3.02 -8.37 -0.25
N TRP A 46 -2.72 -7.08 -0.10
CA TRP A 46 -3.70 -6.02 -0.32
C TRP A 46 -3.42 -5.33 -1.65
N LYS A 47 -4.48 -4.95 -2.34
CA LYS A 47 -4.45 -4.10 -3.53
C LYS A 47 -5.19 -2.81 -3.22
N ILE A 48 -4.48 -1.71 -3.08
CA ILE A 48 -5.10 -0.40 -2.82
C ILE A 48 -5.55 0.14 -4.17
N GLU A 49 -6.85 0.41 -4.30
CA GLU A 49 -7.50 0.79 -5.56
C GLU A 49 -7.84 2.27 -5.63
N SER A 50 -8.13 2.89 -4.48
CA SER A 50 -8.56 4.29 -4.43
C SER A 50 -8.18 4.97 -3.13
N VAL A 51 -8.07 6.30 -3.21
CA VAL A 51 -7.94 7.18 -2.06
C VAL A 51 -9.06 8.20 -2.09
N PHE A 52 -9.77 8.37 -0.98
CA PHE A 52 -10.85 9.34 -0.84
C PHE A 52 -10.49 10.40 0.20
N ALA A 53 -10.82 11.65 -0.12
CA ALA A 53 -10.54 12.85 0.67
C ALA A 53 -11.78 13.76 0.67
N ASN A 54 -11.80 14.78 1.53
CA ASN A 54 -12.85 15.79 1.50
C ASN A 54 -12.70 16.70 0.25
N ASP A 55 -13.82 17.30 -0.21
CA ASP A 55 -13.95 18.17 -1.41
C ASP A 55 -13.02 19.40 -1.48
N GLN A 56 -12.13 19.58 -0.52
CA GLN A 56 -11.11 20.64 -0.55
C GLN A 56 -9.86 20.13 -1.30
N ASP A 57 -10.02 19.86 -2.59
CA ASP A 57 -8.89 19.87 -3.55
C ASP A 57 -8.43 21.33 -3.83
N VAL A 58 -8.87 22.30 -3.03
CA VAL A 58 -8.35 23.67 -2.97
C VAL A 58 -7.27 23.71 -1.90
N TYR A 59 -6.04 23.50 -2.32
CA TYR A 59 -4.88 23.41 -1.43
C TYR A 59 -4.30 24.81 -1.16
N PRO A 60 -4.32 25.33 0.07
CA PRO A 60 -3.42 26.42 0.44
C PRO A 60 -1.98 25.91 0.29
N ALA A 61 -1.06 26.65 -0.31
CA ALA A 61 0.35 26.30 -0.17
C ALA A 61 0.75 26.61 1.28
N SER A 62 1.06 25.60 2.10
CA SER A 62 1.72 25.86 3.37
C SER A 62 3.15 26.27 3.06
N THR A 63 3.51 27.51 3.41
CA THR A 63 4.85 28.02 3.21
C THR A 63 5.87 27.14 3.94
N SER A 64 6.94 26.81 3.23
CA SER A 64 8.08 26.01 3.67
C SER A 64 8.52 26.30 5.11
N GLY A 65 8.73 25.26 5.92
CA GLY A 65 9.46 25.36 7.21
C GLY A 65 8.70 24.92 8.46
N SER A 66 7.43 24.50 8.37
CA SER A 66 6.70 23.92 9.50
C SER A 66 6.89 22.39 9.55
N ASN A 67 7.34 21.86 10.69
CA ASN A 67 7.40 20.41 10.94
C ASN A 67 5.97 19.87 11.08
N GLN A 68 5.35 19.42 9.98
CA GLN A 68 4.01 18.86 10.01
C GLN A 68 4.04 17.36 10.33
N SER A 69 3.61 16.94 11.52
CA SER A 69 3.62 15.53 11.93
C SER A 69 2.47 14.71 11.30
N PHE A 70 2.49 14.48 9.99
CA PHE A 70 1.45 13.74 9.27
C PHE A 70 1.30 12.28 9.69
N PHE A 71 2.40 11.58 9.98
CA PHE A 71 2.43 10.15 10.30
C PHE A 71 2.80 9.88 11.75
N ALA A 72 2.28 10.72 12.67
CA ALA A 72 2.60 10.64 14.10
C ALA A 72 2.33 9.25 14.70
N SER A 73 1.34 8.52 14.19
CA SER A 73 0.97 7.17 14.62
C SER A 73 2.04 6.10 14.33
N CYS A 74 3.01 6.39 13.45
CA CYS A 74 4.01 5.42 12.98
C CYS A 74 5.45 5.90 13.14
N GLY A 75 5.66 7.09 13.72
CA GLY A 75 6.99 7.67 13.90
C GLY A 75 7.74 7.93 12.59
N VAL A 76 7.02 8.05 11.46
CA VAL A 76 7.64 8.27 10.15
C VAL A 76 8.00 9.76 10.03
N PRO A 77 9.27 10.11 9.79
CA PRO A 77 9.68 11.50 9.67
C PRO A 77 8.96 12.17 8.51
N THR A 78 8.37 13.32 8.78
CA THR A 78 7.65 14.14 7.81
C THR A 78 8.59 15.21 7.28
N LEU A 79 9.73 14.76 6.77
CA LEU A 79 10.62 15.63 6.01
C LEU A 79 10.13 15.58 4.56
N TRP A 80 10.01 16.74 3.93
CA TRP A 80 9.70 16.91 2.50
C TRP A 80 8.22 16.85 2.05
N TYR A 81 7.25 16.71 2.96
CA TYR A 81 5.82 16.83 2.60
C TYR A 81 5.37 18.29 2.72
N PHE A 82 5.57 19.05 1.65
CA PHE A 82 5.34 20.50 1.65
C PHE A 82 3.93 20.92 1.25
N TYR A 83 3.06 19.97 0.88
CA TYR A 83 1.76 20.28 0.28
C TYR A 83 0.64 19.44 0.90
N TYR A 84 -0.60 19.87 0.70
CA TYR A 84 -1.79 19.11 1.05
C TYR A 84 -1.93 17.96 0.06
N GLY A 85 -2.30 16.76 0.50
CA GLY A 85 -2.30 15.62 -0.42
C GLY A 85 -2.80 14.31 0.16
N ARG A 86 -3.03 13.38 -0.75
CA ARG A 86 -3.42 12.01 -0.43
C ARG A 86 -2.12 11.26 -0.09
N TYR A 87 -1.79 11.16 1.20
CA TYR A 87 -0.53 10.56 1.68
C TYR A 87 -0.72 9.31 2.53
N LEU A 88 0.06 8.28 2.22
CA LEU A 88 0.15 7.02 2.95
C LEU A 88 1.62 6.69 3.18
N ALA A 89 1.96 5.95 4.23
CA ALA A 89 3.27 5.31 4.36
C ALA A 89 3.14 3.79 4.34
N ILE A 90 4.05 3.14 3.63
CA ILE A 90 4.20 1.68 3.62
C ILE A 90 5.60 1.36 4.13
N ASN A 91 5.71 0.63 5.24
CA ASN A 91 6.99 0.30 5.87
C ASN A 91 7.87 1.54 6.09
N ASN A 92 7.27 2.62 6.59
CA ASN A 92 7.90 3.92 6.83
C ASN A 92 8.39 4.66 5.58
N ILE A 93 8.01 4.20 4.38
CA ILE A 93 8.25 4.89 3.12
C ILE A 93 6.97 5.65 2.77
N PRO A 94 6.94 6.98 2.87
CA PRO A 94 5.73 7.72 2.57
C PRO A 94 5.61 8.01 1.08
N ILE A 95 4.39 7.85 0.58
CA ILE A 95 3.98 7.93 -0.82
C ILE A 95 2.83 8.92 -0.95
N SER A 96 2.77 9.57 -2.11
CA SER A 96 1.77 10.58 -2.45
C SER A 96 0.94 10.17 -3.66
N PHE A 97 -0.35 10.50 -3.63
CA PHE A 97 -1.31 10.30 -4.71
C PHE A 97 -1.93 11.65 -5.13
N GLY A 98 -2.30 11.81 -6.40
CA GLY A 98 -2.97 13.03 -6.90
C GLY A 98 -2.03 14.25 -6.98
N VAL A 99 -2.55 15.43 -7.33
CA VAL A 99 -1.75 16.56 -7.84
C VAL A 99 -0.72 17.09 -6.82
N HIS A 100 0.56 17.06 -7.19
CA HIS A 100 1.64 17.76 -6.47
C HIS A 100 2.06 19.02 -7.25
N SER A 101 2.07 20.17 -6.59
CA SER A 101 2.37 21.46 -7.23
C SER A 101 3.82 21.60 -7.71
N ALA A 102 4.73 20.74 -7.26
CA ALA A 102 6.16 20.81 -7.59
C ALA A 102 6.57 19.93 -8.81
N GLY A 103 5.62 19.36 -9.55
CA GLY A 103 5.93 18.59 -10.78
C GLY A 103 6.57 17.22 -10.54
N GLU A 104 6.50 16.70 -9.33
CA GLU A 104 7.04 15.37 -8.99
C GLU A 104 6.12 14.23 -9.45
N GLN A 105 6.71 13.06 -9.71
CA GLN A 105 6.00 11.88 -10.18
C GLN A 105 5.20 11.25 -9.03
N LEU A 106 3.91 11.04 -9.26
CA LEU A 106 2.97 10.56 -8.26
C LEU A 106 2.86 9.05 -8.29
N THR A 107 2.51 8.46 -7.14
CA THR A 107 2.16 7.05 -7.12
C THR A 107 0.83 6.86 -7.83
N HIS A 108 0.83 6.05 -8.88
CA HIS A 108 -0.38 5.67 -9.58
C HIS A 108 -1.02 4.47 -8.89
N LEU A 109 -2.35 4.49 -8.80
CA LEU A 109 -3.13 3.35 -8.34
C LEU A 109 -3.47 2.42 -9.53
N PRO A 110 -3.63 1.12 -9.29
CA PRO A 110 -3.56 0.48 -7.98
C PRO A 110 -2.13 0.16 -7.51
N ILE A 111 -1.95 0.01 -6.20
CA ILE A 111 -0.69 -0.48 -5.63
C ILE A 111 -0.90 -1.78 -4.87
N TRP A 112 0.04 -2.70 -5.03
CA TRP A 112 0.04 -3.99 -4.32
C TRP A 112 0.93 -3.92 -3.10
N VAL A 113 0.40 -4.34 -1.96
CA VAL A 113 1.06 -4.29 -0.66
C VAL A 113 1.22 -5.72 -0.13
N PRO A 114 2.46 -6.23 -0.04
CA PRO A 114 2.71 -7.61 0.34
C PRO A 114 2.50 -7.84 1.84
N ALA A 115 2.31 -9.12 2.20
CA ALA A 115 2.24 -9.59 3.58
C ALA A 115 3.37 -9.03 4.45
N GLY A 116 3.05 -8.70 5.70
CA GLY A 116 3.99 -8.14 6.67
C GLY A 116 4.25 -6.64 6.50
N SER A 117 3.77 -6.01 5.42
CA SER A 117 3.90 -4.56 5.27
C SER A 117 2.96 -3.82 6.20
N THR A 118 3.44 -2.76 6.82
CA THR A 118 2.65 -1.85 7.66
C THR A 118 2.26 -0.61 6.86
N ILE A 119 0.96 -0.36 6.82
CA ILE A 119 0.33 0.81 6.26
C ILE A 119 0.06 1.82 7.37
N CYS A 120 0.53 3.04 7.15
CA CYS A 120 0.35 4.18 8.03
C CYS A 120 -0.41 5.28 7.31
N THR A 121 -1.55 5.69 7.88
CA THR A 121 -2.32 6.80 7.33
C THR A 121 -1.87 8.13 7.92
N CYS A 122 -1.94 9.17 7.09
CA CYS A 122 -1.78 10.55 7.50
C CYS A 122 -2.97 10.95 8.40
N THR A 123 -2.74 11.48 9.60
CA THR A 123 -3.81 11.71 10.61
C THR A 123 -4.33 13.15 10.67
N ASN A 124 -3.64 14.10 10.05
CA ASN A 124 -4.04 15.51 10.05
C ASN A 124 -5.31 15.74 9.19
N SER A 125 -6.41 16.10 9.85
CA SER A 125 -7.71 16.24 9.22
C SER A 125 -7.79 17.32 8.14
N SER A 126 -6.87 18.28 8.13
CA SER A 126 -6.84 19.36 7.13
C SER A 126 -6.03 19.02 5.87
N PHE A 127 -5.11 18.05 5.97
CA PHE A 127 -4.11 17.80 4.91
C PHE A 127 -4.16 16.39 4.32
N CYS A 128 -4.77 15.44 5.03
CA CYS A 128 -4.71 14.02 4.70
C CYS A 128 -5.95 13.52 3.96
N ALA A 129 -5.79 12.41 3.24
CA ALA A 129 -6.93 11.58 2.82
C ALA A 129 -7.80 11.18 4.03
N ARG A 130 -9.08 10.88 3.79
CA ARG A 130 -9.99 10.31 4.79
C ARG A 130 -9.87 8.79 4.86
N GLY A 131 -9.43 8.17 3.78
CA GLY A 131 -9.11 6.76 3.79
C GLY A 131 -8.81 6.20 2.42
N TYR A 132 -8.60 4.90 2.42
CA TYR A 132 -8.13 4.12 1.29
C TYR A 132 -9.05 2.91 1.11
N SER A 133 -9.43 2.63 -0.13
CA SER A 133 -10.13 1.39 -0.46
C SER A 133 -9.10 0.36 -0.92
N ALA A 134 -9.13 -0.80 -0.30
CA ALA A 134 -8.27 -1.92 -0.62
C ALA A 134 -9.09 -3.20 -0.85
N ILE A 135 -8.56 -4.06 -1.70
CA ILE A 135 -9.04 -5.44 -1.87
C ILE A 135 -8.00 -6.35 -1.24
N GLU A 136 -8.42 -7.18 -0.29
CA GLU A 136 -7.57 -8.21 0.31
C GLU A 136 -7.76 -9.54 -0.43
N PHE A 137 -6.65 -10.19 -0.73
CA PHE A 137 -6.60 -11.52 -1.31
C PHE A 137 -5.90 -12.49 -0.37
N ASN A 138 -6.33 -13.74 -0.37
CA ASN A 138 -5.57 -14.88 0.11
C ASN A 138 -4.51 -15.27 -0.92
N ILE A 139 -3.32 -15.62 -0.45
CA ILE A 139 -2.30 -16.30 -1.25
C ILE A 139 -2.51 -17.79 -1.06
N VAL A 140 -2.98 -18.48 -2.10
CA VAL A 140 -3.22 -19.93 -2.08
C VAL A 140 -2.08 -20.64 -2.81
N PRO A 141 -1.43 -21.66 -2.23
CA PRO A 141 -0.36 -22.42 -2.88
C PRO A 141 -0.75 -23.00 -4.25
#